data_AF-A0A941YFK6-F1
#
_entry.id   AF-A0A941YFK6-F1
#
_cell.length_a   1.000
_cell.length_b   1.000
_cell.length_c   1.000
_cell.angle_alpha   90.00
_cell.angle_beta   90.00
_cell.angle_gamma   90.00
#
_symmetry.space_group_name_H-M   'P 1'
#
loop_
_entity.id
_entity.type
_entity.pdbx_description
1 polymer ?
#
loop_
_entity_poly.entity_id
_entity_poly.type
_entity_poly.pdbx_seq_one_letter_code
_entity_poly.pdbx_strand_id
1 'polypeptide(L)'
;MKSCPRCGRQNEDDVRFCGRCGLDLVEYEQHQARPATEDTMYCYRHPKEATNLSCGRCGKPICTKCAVIGPAGPRCPDCAKQNVTVRPAAVIHEAKRAVTGIGRLGPYGIYIVVLIAISALGALRGCACNTQHGRIPQEYSRPDQDDGPSETRSI
;
A
#
# COMPACT_ATOMS: atom_id res chain seq x y z
N MET A 1 -1.46 -34.50 33.93
CA MET A 1 -0.59 -33.32 33.89
C MET A 1 -0.37 -32.92 32.45
N LYS A 2 -0.70 -31.68 32.09
CA LYS A 2 -0.51 -31.14 30.74
C LYS A 2 0.66 -30.16 30.68
N SER A 3 1.45 -30.27 29.62
CA SER A 3 2.61 -29.39 29.39
C SER A 3 2.19 -28.14 28.63
N CYS A 4 2.59 -26.97 29.15
CA CYS A 4 2.31 -25.71 28.49
C CYS A 4 3.09 -25.60 27.16
N PRO A 5 2.43 -25.38 26.01
CA PRO A 5 3.09 -25.30 24.69
C PRO A 5 3.95 -24.04 24.52
N ARG A 6 3.69 -22.98 25.30
CA ARG A 6 4.42 -21.72 25.24
C ARG A 6 5.73 -21.74 26.03
N CYS A 7 5.77 -22.44 27.17
CA CYS A 7 6.93 -22.37 28.08
C CYS A 7 7.39 -23.72 28.66
N GLY A 8 6.77 -24.84 28.30
CA GLY A 8 7.16 -26.19 28.69
C GLY A 8 6.92 -26.58 30.15
N ARG A 9 6.33 -25.71 30.98
CA ARG A 9 5.99 -26.05 32.38
C ARG A 9 4.88 -27.10 32.42
N GLN A 10 5.01 -28.08 33.30
CA GLN A 10 3.96 -29.04 33.62
C GLN A 10 2.94 -28.40 34.57
N ASN A 11 1.66 -28.54 34.24
CA ASN A 11 0.55 -28.11 35.07
C ASN A 11 -0.40 -29.28 35.32
N GLU A 12 -1.25 -29.16 36.34
CA GLU A 12 -2.38 -30.07 36.56
C GLU A 12 -3.41 -29.92 35.43
N ASP A 13 -4.22 -30.95 35.19
CA ASP A 13 -5.07 -31.04 33.99
C ASP A 13 -6.27 -30.07 34.03
N ASP A 14 -6.67 -29.67 35.23
CA ASP A 14 -7.81 -28.79 35.53
C ASP A 14 -7.47 -27.29 35.57
N VAL A 15 -6.19 -26.92 35.59
CA VAL A 15 -5.83 -25.50 35.65
C VAL A 15 -6.13 -24.79 34.33
N ARG A 16 -6.79 -23.63 34.45
CA ARG A 16 -7.16 -22.79 33.30
C ARG A 16 -5.98 -22.04 32.69
N PHE A 17 -5.07 -21.54 33.52
CA PHE A 17 -3.94 -20.72 33.09
C PHE A 17 -2.60 -21.33 33.49
N CYS A 18 -1.57 -21.13 32.66
CA CYS A 18 -0.21 -21.49 33.03
C CYS A 18 0.39 -20.47 34.01
N GLY A 19 0.68 -20.89 35.24
CA GLY A 19 1.24 -20.02 36.29
C GLY A 19 2.67 -19.49 36.04
N ARG A 20 3.26 -19.70 34.84
CA ARG A 20 4.55 -19.10 34.44
C ARG A 20 4.39 -18.02 33.38
N CYS A 21 3.68 -18.36 32.30
CA CYS A 21 3.59 -17.51 31.11
C CYS A 21 2.18 -16.92 30.88
N GLY A 22 1.20 -17.29 31.71
CA GLY A 22 -0.17 -16.76 31.66
C GLY A 22 -1.03 -17.27 30.51
N LEU A 23 -0.58 -18.26 29.73
CA LEU A 23 -1.36 -18.84 28.63
C LEU A 23 -2.62 -19.55 29.16
N ASP A 24 -3.79 -19.30 28.56
CA ASP A 24 -5.01 -20.08 28.80
C ASP A 24 -4.87 -21.45 28.12
N LEU A 25 -4.83 -22.51 28.92
CA LEU A 25 -4.62 -23.88 28.47
C LEU A 25 -5.92 -24.51 27.97
N VAL A 26 -7.06 -24.12 28.53
CA VAL A 26 -8.39 -24.65 28.15
C VAL A 26 -8.77 -24.14 26.77
N GLU A 27 -8.59 -22.85 26.53
CA GLU A 27 -8.88 -22.25 25.23
C GLU A 27 -7.92 -22.77 24.14
N TYR A 28 -6.65 -22.99 24.48
CA TYR A 28 -5.67 -23.55 23.54
C TYR A 28 -6.03 -24.98 23.12
N GLU A 29 -6.42 -25.84 24.07
CA GLU A 29 -6.84 -27.23 23.80
C GLU A 29 -8.08 -27.29 22.91
N GLN A 30 -9.07 -26.43 23.17
CA GLN A 30 -10.29 -26.34 22.36
C GLN A 30 -9.99 -25.90 20.92
N HIS A 31 -9.07 -24.95 20.73
CA HIS A 31 -8.66 -24.50 19.40
C HIS A 31 -7.88 -25.57 18.65
N GLN A 32 -7.09 -26.40 19.33
CA GLN A 32 -6.40 -27.54 18.71
C GLN A 32 -7.34 -28.69 18.34
N ALA A 33 -8.47 -28.82 19.04
CA ALA A 33 -9.46 -29.85 18.78
C ALA A 33 -10.39 -29.56 17.58
N ARG A 34 -10.35 -28.35 17.00
CA ARG A 34 -11.07 -28.06 15.75
C ARG A 34 -10.35 -28.73 14.58
N PRO A 35 -10.91 -29.77 13.94
CA PRO A 35 -10.28 -30.39 12.79
C PRO A 35 -10.21 -29.36 11.66
N ALA A 36 -9.01 -29.15 11.11
CA ALA A 36 -8.76 -28.19 10.02
C ALA A 36 -9.44 -28.57 8.68
N THR A 37 -10.28 -29.61 8.67
CA THR A 37 -10.78 -30.31 7.48
C THR A 37 -12.27 -30.15 7.22
N GLU A 38 -13.07 -29.54 8.12
CA GLU A 38 -14.54 -29.51 7.94
C GLU A 38 -15.07 -28.43 6.97
N ASP A 39 -14.28 -27.41 6.62
CA ASP A 39 -14.77 -26.29 5.80
C ASP A 39 -14.02 -26.12 4.46
N THR A 40 -13.41 -27.18 3.93
CA THR A 40 -12.81 -27.12 2.60
C THR A 40 -13.89 -27.14 1.52
N MET A 41 -14.30 -25.96 1.09
CA MET A 41 -15.15 -25.79 -0.10
C MET A 41 -14.31 -25.86 -1.37
N TYR A 42 -14.90 -26.20 -2.51
CA TYR A 42 -14.22 -26.19 -3.80
C TYR A 42 -14.70 -25.04 -4.66
N CYS A 43 -13.81 -24.46 -5.45
CA CYS A 43 -14.18 -23.36 -6.33
C CYS A 43 -15.23 -23.81 -7.36
N TYR A 44 -16.29 -23.02 -7.52
CA TYR A 44 -17.35 -23.27 -8.52
C TYR A 44 -16.83 -23.45 -9.96
N ARG A 45 -15.72 -22.79 -10.32
CA ARG A 45 -15.09 -22.94 -11.65
C ARG A 45 -13.94 -23.95 -11.67
N HIS A 46 -13.31 -24.20 -10.52
CA HIS A 46 -12.17 -25.09 -10.41
C HIS A 46 -12.45 -26.13 -9.31
N PRO A 47 -13.15 -27.23 -9.65
CA PRO A 47 -13.56 -28.23 -8.67
C PRO A 47 -12.37 -28.98 -8.02
N LYS A 48 -11.17 -28.89 -8.60
CA LYS A 48 -9.94 -29.47 -8.04
C LYS A 48 -9.21 -28.54 -7.06
N GLU A 49 -9.64 -27.29 -6.94
CA GLU A 49 -8.98 -26.28 -6.10
C GLU A 49 -9.81 -26.03 -4.84
N ALA A 50 -9.33 -26.55 -3.71
CA ALA A 50 -9.91 -26.30 -2.40
C ALA A 50 -9.72 -24.82 -2.02
N THR A 51 -10.75 -24.23 -1.41
CA THR A 51 -10.78 -22.82 -1.07
C THR A 51 -11.60 -22.57 0.19
N ASN A 52 -11.11 -21.65 1.01
CA ASN A 52 -11.83 -21.12 2.17
C ASN A 52 -12.36 -19.70 1.89
N LEU A 53 -12.37 -19.26 0.63
CA LEU A 53 -12.79 -17.93 0.21
C LEU A 53 -14.13 -17.99 -0.51
N SER A 54 -15.04 -17.08 -0.16
CA SER A 54 -16.37 -16.96 -0.78
C SER A 54 -16.62 -15.53 -1.25
N CYS A 55 -17.49 -15.40 -2.25
CA CYS A 55 -17.87 -14.09 -2.77
C CYS A 55 -18.77 -13.36 -1.78
N GLY A 56 -18.40 -12.16 -1.35
CA GLY A 56 -19.20 -11.35 -0.41
C GLY A 56 -20.57 -10.87 -0.94
N ARG A 57 -20.88 -11.08 -2.23
CA ARG A 57 -22.20 -10.73 -2.82
C ARG A 57 -23.12 -11.94 -2.96
N CYS A 58 -22.62 -13.06 -3.46
CA CYS A 58 -23.44 -14.23 -3.78
C CYS A 58 -23.10 -15.48 -2.95
N GLY A 59 -22.12 -15.41 -2.06
CA GLY A 59 -21.72 -16.52 -1.17
C GLY A 59 -20.98 -17.68 -1.86
N LYS A 60 -20.87 -17.69 -3.19
CA LYS A 60 -20.24 -18.81 -3.91
C LYS A 60 -18.76 -18.96 -3.55
N PRO A 61 -18.25 -20.21 -3.37
CA PRO A 61 -16.83 -20.46 -3.13
C PRO A 61 -15.98 -20.15 -4.37
N ILE A 62 -14.89 -19.40 -4.17
CA ILE A 62 -14.02 -18.88 -5.23
C ILE A 62 -12.55 -19.13 -4.87
N CYS A 63 -11.75 -19.65 -5.79
CA CYS A 63 -10.30 -19.75 -5.56
C CYS A 63 -9.61 -18.38 -5.71
N THR A 64 -8.37 -18.28 -5.21
CA THR A 64 -7.53 -17.08 -5.32
C THR A 64 -7.29 -16.65 -6.78
N LYS A 65 -7.29 -17.60 -7.72
CA LYS A 65 -7.18 -17.33 -9.17
C LYS A 65 -8.44 -16.72 -9.77
N CYS A 66 -9.62 -17.05 -9.24
CA CYS A 66 -10.91 -16.53 -9.73
C CYS A 66 -11.37 -15.28 -8.97
N ALA A 67 -10.76 -14.96 -7.84
CA ALA A 67 -11.16 -13.83 -7.01
C ALA A 67 -10.82 -12.50 -7.69
N VAL A 68 -11.81 -11.63 -7.82
CA VAL A 68 -11.63 -10.24 -8.26
C VAL A 68 -11.74 -9.34 -7.04
N ILE A 69 -10.68 -8.58 -6.74
CA ILE A 69 -10.66 -7.66 -5.60
C ILE A 69 -11.43 -6.39 -5.99
N GLY A 70 -12.62 -6.22 -5.41
CA GLY A 70 -13.41 -5.00 -5.54
C GLY A 70 -13.27 -4.09 -4.31
N PRO A 71 -13.85 -2.87 -4.35
CA PRO A 71 -13.79 -1.92 -3.24
C PRO A 71 -14.48 -2.41 -1.96
N ALA A 72 -15.39 -3.38 -2.07
CA ALA A 72 -16.08 -4.01 -0.93
C ALA A 72 -15.59 -5.44 -0.66
N GLY A 73 -14.37 -5.78 -1.09
CA GLY A 73 -13.76 -7.09 -0.89
C GLY A 73 -13.85 -8.05 -2.08
N PRO A 74 -13.54 -9.34 -1.87
CA PRO A 74 -13.40 -10.33 -2.94
C PRO A 74 -14.75 -10.68 -3.58
N ARG A 75 -14.80 -10.63 -4.91
CA ARG A 75 -15.99 -10.96 -5.71
C ARG A 75 -15.69 -12.05 -6.73
N CYS A 76 -16.72 -12.83 -7.08
CA CYS A 76 -16.66 -13.75 -8.20
C CYS A 76 -16.71 -12.97 -9.54
N PRO A 77 -16.20 -13.55 -10.64
CA PRO A 77 -16.13 -12.88 -11.94
C PRO A 77 -17.50 -12.49 -12.49
N ASP A 78 -18.55 -13.25 -12.18
CA ASP A 78 -19.92 -12.96 -12.64
C ASP A 78 -20.49 -11.71 -11.95
N CYS A 79 -20.26 -11.56 -10.64
CA CYS A 79 -20.67 -10.38 -9.89
C CYS A 79 -19.79 -9.15 -10.19
N ALA A 80 -18.53 -9.34 -10.59
CA ALA A 80 -17.62 -8.24 -10.90
C ALA A 80 -17.99 -7.54 -12.23
N LYS A 81 -18.38 -8.31 -13.27
CA LYS A 81 -18.75 -7.78 -14.59
C LYS A 81 -19.96 -6.85 -14.58
N GLN A 82 -20.89 -7.05 -13.64
CA GLN A 82 -22.12 -6.28 -13.55
C GLN A 82 -21.89 -4.82 -13.09
N ASN A 83 -20.69 -4.46 -12.62
CA ASN A 83 -20.45 -3.21 -11.92
C ASN A 83 -19.76 -2.11 -12.75
N VAL A 84 -19.70 -2.23 -14.08
CA VAL A 84 -18.96 -1.25 -14.90
C VAL A 84 -19.77 -0.81 -16.12
N THR A 85 -20.79 0.02 -15.90
CA THR A 85 -21.20 1.02 -16.89
C THR A 85 -20.53 2.33 -16.51
N VAL A 86 -19.24 2.47 -16.83
CA VAL A 86 -18.69 3.83 -16.98
C VAL A 86 -19.44 4.40 -18.18
N ARG A 87 -20.30 5.39 -17.97
CA ARG A 87 -20.94 6.14 -19.06
C ARG A 87 -19.97 7.28 -19.39
N PRO A 88 -19.02 7.12 -20.35
CA PRO A 88 -18.08 8.19 -20.70
C PRO A 88 -18.78 9.42 -21.29
N ALA A 89 -20.07 9.32 -21.63
CA ALA A 89 -20.88 10.42 -22.14
C ALA A 89 -20.86 11.66 -21.23
N ALA A 90 -20.75 11.49 -19.91
CA ALA A 90 -20.65 12.62 -18.98
C ALA A 90 -19.31 13.38 -19.09
N VAL A 91 -18.22 12.71 -19.50
CA VAL A 91 -16.89 13.33 -19.65
C VAL A 91 -16.78 14.07 -21.00
N ILE A 92 -17.45 13.57 -22.04
CA ILE A 92 -17.34 14.13 -23.41
C ILE A 92 -18.14 15.44 -23.56
N HIS A 93 -19.22 15.62 -22.80
CA HIS A 93 -20.05 16.83 -22.91
C HIS A 93 -19.36 18.10 -22.39
N GLU A 94 -18.49 17.99 -21.39
CA GLU A 94 -17.72 19.12 -20.86
C GLU A 94 -16.50 19.46 -21.74
N ALA A 95 -15.89 18.46 -22.40
CA ALA A 95 -14.79 18.69 -23.34
C ALA A 95 -15.24 19.48 -24.60
N LYS A 96 -16.47 19.27 -25.09
CA LYS A 96 -16.99 19.99 -26.26
C LYS A 96 -17.25 21.48 -26.00
N ARG A 97 -17.57 21.89 -24.77
CA ARG A 97 -17.73 23.32 -24.40
C ARG A 97 -16.39 24.06 -24.37
N ALA A 98 -15.31 23.41 -23.94
CA ALA A 98 -13.98 24.01 -23.97
C ALA A 98 -13.47 24.24 -25.41
N VAL A 99 -13.69 23.28 -26.31
CA VAL A 99 -13.21 23.35 -27.71
C VAL A 99 -14.00 24.37 -28.54
N THR A 100 -15.31 24.51 -28.31
CA THR A 100 -16.15 25.47 -29.05
C THR A 100 -15.92 26.93 -28.65
N GLY A 101 -15.37 27.20 -27.45
CA GLY A 101 -14.99 28.56 -27.03
C GLY A 101 -13.79 29.12 -27.80
N ILE A 102 -12.76 28.28 -28.05
CA ILE A 102 -11.52 28.69 -28.74
C ILE A 102 -11.75 28.89 -30.24
N GLY A 103 -12.61 28.07 -30.86
CA GLY A 103 -12.95 28.21 -32.28
C GLY A 103 -13.75 29.47 -32.63
N ARG A 104 -14.43 30.09 -31.66
CA ARG A 104 -15.30 31.26 -31.89
C ARG A 104 -14.52 32.59 -32.00
N LEU A 105 -13.29 32.65 -31.49
CA LEU A 105 -12.40 33.82 -31.62
C LEU A 105 -11.57 33.80 -32.93
N GLY A 106 -11.82 32.84 -33.82
CA GLY A 106 -11.09 32.75 -35.10
C GLY A 106 -9.59 32.53 -34.90
N PRO A 107 -8.73 32.97 -35.84
CA PRO A 107 -7.28 32.72 -35.76
C PRO A 107 -6.64 33.31 -34.49
N TYR A 108 -7.25 34.36 -33.92
CA TYR A 108 -6.77 35.00 -32.70
C TYR A 108 -6.92 34.13 -31.45
N GLY A 109 -7.96 33.28 -31.38
CA GLY A 109 -8.15 32.36 -30.25
C GLY A 109 -7.03 31.32 -30.17
N ILE A 110 -6.66 30.74 -31.32
CA ILE A 110 -5.54 29.79 -31.43
C ILE A 110 -4.22 30.50 -31.10
N TYR A 111 -4.02 31.72 -31.62
CA TYR A 111 -2.81 32.51 -31.37
C TYR A 111 -2.59 32.81 -29.88
N ILE A 112 -3.63 33.21 -29.14
CA ILE A 112 -3.55 33.50 -27.70
C ILE A 112 -3.19 32.23 -26.91
N VAL A 113 -3.78 31.09 -27.24
CA VAL A 113 -3.48 29.80 -26.56
C VAL A 113 -2.03 29.37 -26.79
N VAL A 114 -1.52 29.53 -28.02
CA VAL A 114 -0.13 29.24 -28.36
C VAL A 114 0.83 30.16 -27.60
N LEU A 115 0.55 31.45 -27.51
CA LEU A 115 1.36 32.39 -26.74
C LEU A 115 1.40 32.02 -25.25
N ILE A 116 0.25 31.72 -24.65
CA ILE A 116 0.17 31.31 -23.23
C ILE A 116 0.96 30.01 -23.00
N ALA A 117 0.87 29.04 -23.90
CA ALA A 117 1.62 27.79 -23.80
C ALA A 117 3.14 28.00 -23.88
N ILE A 118 3.62 28.86 -24.80
CA ILE A 118 5.03 29.20 -24.94
C ILE A 118 5.54 29.93 -23.68
N SER A 119 4.77 30.89 -23.15
CA SER A 119 5.12 31.60 -21.92
C SER A 119 5.18 30.67 -20.70
N ALA A 120 4.24 29.74 -20.57
CA ALA A 120 4.23 28.75 -19.50
C ALA A 120 5.41 27.78 -19.60
N LEU A 121 5.74 27.31 -20.82
CA LEU A 121 6.90 26.46 -21.07
C LEU A 121 8.23 27.19 -20.79
N GLY A 122 8.30 28.49 -21.12
CA GLY A 122 9.43 29.35 -20.80
C GLY A 122 9.60 29.55 -19.30
N ALA A 123 8.52 29.80 -18.57
CA ALA A 123 8.53 29.92 -17.11
C ALA A 123 8.95 28.61 -16.42
N LEU A 124 8.48 27.46 -16.90
CA LEU A 124 8.88 26.15 -16.40
C LEU A 124 10.36 25.86 -16.60
N ARG A 125 10.95 26.25 -17.74
CA ARG A 125 12.41 26.17 -17.96
C ARG A 125 13.19 27.20 -17.16
N GLY A 126 12.63 28.39 -16.93
CA GLY A 126 13.25 29.45 -16.13
C GLY A 126 13.37 29.09 -14.65
N CYS A 127 12.38 28.40 -14.09
CA CYS A 127 12.41 27.94 -12.69
C CYS A 127 13.49 26.88 -12.43
N ALA A 128 13.99 26.18 -13.45
CA ALA A 128 14.99 25.12 -13.28
C ALA A 128 16.45 25.63 -13.16
N CYS A 129 16.74 26.90 -13.50
CA CYS A 129 18.10 27.43 -13.49
C CYS A 129 18.42 28.40 -12.33
N ASN A 130 17.44 28.80 -11.51
CA ASN A 130 17.65 29.83 -10.48
C ASN A 130 17.85 29.30 -9.04
N THR A 131 18.29 28.05 -8.88
CA THR A 131 18.49 27.41 -7.55
C THR A 131 19.91 26.89 -7.31
N GLN A 132 20.93 27.53 -7.90
CA GLN A 132 22.34 27.26 -7.57
C GLN A 132 23.10 28.56 -7.28
N HIS A 133 22.92 29.13 -6.09
CA HIS A 133 23.97 29.86 -5.38
C HIS A 133 23.45 30.18 -3.96
N GLY A 134 23.65 29.26 -3.01
CA GLY A 134 23.32 29.55 -1.61
C GLY A 134 23.17 28.36 -0.68
N ARG A 135 24.20 27.51 -0.53
CA ARG A 135 24.33 26.66 0.66
C ARG A 135 25.79 26.28 0.89
N ILE A 136 26.50 27.07 1.70
CA ILE A 136 27.74 26.63 2.36
C ILE A 136 27.30 25.85 3.61
N PRO A 137 27.63 24.56 3.78
CA PRO A 137 27.42 23.87 5.05
C PRO A 137 28.55 24.24 6.02
N GLN A 138 28.17 24.71 7.21
CA GLN A 138 29.04 24.85 8.37
C GLN A 138 29.34 23.46 8.93
N GLU A 139 30.48 22.87 8.53
CA GLU A 139 31.05 21.71 9.20
C GLU A 139 31.83 22.21 10.43
N TYR A 140 31.15 22.19 11.57
CA TYR A 140 31.72 22.37 12.89
C TYR A 140 32.56 21.13 13.25
N SER A 141 33.88 21.23 13.09
CA SER A 141 34.83 20.21 13.55
C SER A 141 35.66 20.76 14.71
N ARG A 142 35.71 19.93 15.76
CA ARG A 142 36.26 20.13 17.10
C ARG A 142 37.72 20.62 17.14
N PRO A 143 38.15 21.25 18.26
CA PRO A 143 39.55 21.43 18.55
C PRO A 143 40.13 20.08 19.04
N ASP A 144 41.05 19.52 18.28
CA ASP A 144 41.95 18.47 18.77
C ASP A 144 43.25 19.13 19.28
N GLN A 145 43.48 18.87 20.55
CA GLN A 145 44.62 19.26 21.37
C GLN A 145 45.77 18.30 21.06
N ASP A 146 46.83 18.78 20.42
CA ASP A 146 48.09 18.01 20.31
C ASP A 146 49.17 18.68 21.17
N ASP A 147 49.47 18.01 22.28
CA ASP A 147 50.57 18.29 23.20
C ASP A 147 51.92 18.05 22.51
N GLY A 148 52.71 19.11 22.34
CA GLY A 148 54.08 19.00 21.85
C GLY A 148 55.11 18.95 23.00
N PRO A 149 56.03 17.98 23.04
CA PRO A 149 57.19 18.07 23.91
C PRO A 149 58.35 18.85 23.28
N SER A 150 58.81 19.78 24.11
CA SER A 150 60.07 20.53 24.19
C SER A 150 61.32 20.00 23.46
N GLU A 151 61.99 20.97 22.82
CA GLU A 151 63.44 21.20 22.81
C GLU A 151 64.39 20.01 22.60
N THR A 152 64.93 19.89 21.39
CA THR A 152 66.35 19.57 21.19
C THR A 152 66.85 20.25 19.91
N ARG A 153 67.55 21.38 20.05
CA ARG A 153 68.53 21.80 19.03
C ARG A 153 69.75 22.43 19.68
N SER A 154 70.79 21.63 19.66
CA SER A 154 72.18 21.96 19.90
C SER A 154 72.74 22.86 18.80
N ILE A 155 73.73 23.68 19.21
CA ILE A 155 74.79 24.34 18.43
C ILE A 155 74.37 25.60 17.65
#